data_AF-A0A8J7SCV3-F1
#
_entry.id   AF-A0A8J7SCV3-F1
#
_cell.length_a   1.000
_cell.length_b   1.000
_cell.length_c   1.000
_cell.angle_alpha   90.00
_cell.angle_beta   90.00
_cell.angle_gamma   90.00
#
_symmetry.space_group_name_H-M   'P 1'
#
loop_
_entity.id
_entity.type
_entity.pdbx_description
1 polymer ?
#
loop_
_entity_poly.entity_id
_entity_poly.type
_entity_poly.pdbx_seq_one_letter_code
_entity_poly.pdbx_strand_id
1 'polypeptide(L)'
;MAGEGTMEDASVVDMAALKAGLARVRARRRYLWALVIVYLPTMWLTQRITGSFEQSLPVFGIWVVLLIVAVVFVASVKCPRCGNPFHVNGMTMLVLRRCLHCQLHVTADRSAAVATESVPPPQK
;
A
#
# COMPACT_ATOMS: atom_id res chain seq x y z
N MET A 1 0.45 10.29 43.99
CA MET A 1 1.29 10.28 42.77
C MET A 1 0.81 9.15 41.87
N ALA A 2 -0.15 9.41 40.99
CA ALA A 2 -0.66 8.42 40.05
C ALA A 2 -1.31 9.20 38.89
N GLY A 3 -0.59 9.41 37.80
CA GLY A 3 -1.09 10.26 36.71
C GLY A 3 -0.28 10.33 35.41
N GLU A 4 0.89 9.70 35.31
CA GLU A 4 1.71 9.79 34.06
C GLU A 4 1.51 8.63 33.07
N GLY A 5 1.01 7.46 33.50
CA GLY A 5 1.01 6.26 32.64
C GLY A 5 -0.07 6.16 31.55
N THR A 6 -1.06 7.06 31.46
CA THR A 6 -2.20 6.86 30.52
C THR A 6 -2.09 7.62 29.20
N MET A 7 -1.26 8.66 29.12
CA MET A 7 -1.10 9.45 27.88
C MET A 7 -0.04 8.86 26.94
N GLU A 8 1.00 8.21 27.47
CA GLU A 8 2.03 7.56 26.66
C GLU A 8 1.50 6.30 25.96
N ASP A 9 0.73 5.47 26.67
CA ASP A 9 0.14 4.24 26.12
C ASP A 9 -0.80 4.50 24.94
N ALA A 10 -1.62 5.56 25.02
CA ALA A 10 -2.51 5.94 23.92
C ALA A 10 -1.73 6.35 22.66
N SER A 11 -0.63 7.09 22.81
CA SER A 11 0.19 7.54 21.67
C SER A 11 0.96 6.39 21.00
N VAL A 12 1.44 5.41 21.79
CA VAL A 12 2.19 4.24 21.29
C VAL A 12 1.26 3.28 20.55
N VAL A 13 0.05 3.04 21.07
CA VAL A 13 -0.95 2.19 20.42
C VAL A 13 -1.42 2.79 19.09
N ASP A 14 -1.62 4.12 19.03
CA ASP A 14 -2.03 4.80 17.79
C ASP A 14 -0.93 4.72 16.71
N MET A 15 0.34 4.90 17.11
CA MET A 15 1.50 4.75 16.22
C MET A 15 1.68 3.31 15.70
N ALA A 16 1.42 2.30 16.54
CA ALA A 16 1.43 0.89 16.13
C ALA A 16 0.31 0.56 15.14
N ALA A 17 -0.91 1.07 15.38
CA ALA A 17 -2.05 0.90 14.49
C ALA A 17 -1.82 1.57 13.12
N LEU A 18 -1.22 2.78 13.12
CA LEU A 18 -0.82 3.49 11.92
C LEU A 18 0.21 2.70 11.11
N LYS A 19 1.28 2.21 11.77
CA LYS A 19 2.33 1.36 11.16
C LYS A 19 1.74 0.12 10.50
N ALA A 20 0.86 -0.60 11.20
CA ALA A 20 0.22 -1.81 10.70
C ALA A 20 -0.67 -1.52 9.48
N GLY A 21 -1.46 -0.44 9.51
CA GLY A 21 -2.28 -0.02 8.37
C GLY A 21 -1.45 0.35 7.14
N LEU A 22 -0.37 1.12 7.32
CA LEU A 22 0.55 1.50 6.24
C LEU A 22 1.36 0.32 5.70
N ALA A 23 1.70 -0.67 6.53
CA ALA A 23 2.34 -1.91 6.09
C ALA A 23 1.45 -2.69 5.10
N ARG A 24 0.13 -2.75 5.36
CA ARG A 24 -0.84 -3.39 4.44
C ARG A 24 -0.91 -2.67 3.09
N VAL A 25 -0.95 -1.33 3.08
CA VAL A 25 -0.91 -0.52 1.85
C VAL A 25 0.34 -0.86 1.02
N ARG A 26 1.51 -0.95 1.67
CA ARG A 26 2.79 -1.30 1.01
C ARG A 26 2.80 -2.73 0.48
N ALA A 27 2.23 -3.69 1.22
CA ALA A 27 2.15 -5.09 0.80
C ALA A 27 1.28 -5.25 -0.47
N ARG A 28 0.11 -4.59 -0.51
CA ARG A 28 -0.77 -4.66 -1.69
C ARG A 28 -0.18 -3.99 -2.91
N ARG A 29 0.54 -2.87 -2.74
CA ARG A 29 1.30 -2.24 -3.83
C ARG A 29 2.41 -3.17 -4.36
N ARG A 30 3.11 -3.89 -3.47
CA ARG A 30 4.10 -4.90 -3.87
C ARG A 30 3.48 -6.04 -4.67
N TYR A 31 2.27 -6.47 -4.32
CA TYR A 31 1.54 -7.49 -5.09
C TYR A 31 1.26 -7.06 -6.52
N LEU A 32 0.81 -5.81 -6.72
CA LEU A 32 0.57 -5.29 -8.08
C LEU A 32 1.87 -5.22 -8.89
N TRP A 33 2.97 -4.76 -8.27
CA TRP A 33 4.28 -4.79 -8.92
C TRP A 33 4.79 -6.19 -9.21
N ALA A 34 4.60 -7.14 -8.30
CA ALA A 34 4.95 -8.54 -8.52
C ALA A 34 4.16 -9.12 -9.69
N LEU A 35 2.87 -8.79 -9.80
CA LEU A 35 2.05 -9.17 -10.95
C LEU A 35 2.66 -8.60 -12.24
N VAL A 36 2.91 -7.29 -12.31
CA VAL A 36 3.53 -6.65 -13.49
C VAL A 36 4.89 -7.25 -13.84
N ILE A 37 5.73 -7.56 -12.85
CA ILE A 37 7.03 -8.20 -13.08
C ILE A 37 6.84 -9.61 -13.62
N VAL A 38 5.87 -10.38 -13.12
CA VAL A 38 5.54 -11.73 -13.61
C VAL A 38 5.00 -11.69 -15.04
N TYR A 39 4.35 -10.59 -15.47
CA TYR A 39 3.90 -10.44 -16.86
C TYR A 39 5.02 -10.63 -17.87
N LEU A 40 6.17 -10.01 -17.61
CA LEU A 40 7.32 -9.99 -18.52
C LEU A 40 7.84 -11.40 -18.86
N PRO A 41 8.19 -12.27 -17.89
CA PRO A 41 8.61 -13.63 -18.18
C PRO A 41 7.46 -14.49 -18.71
N THR A 42 6.22 -14.29 -18.25
CA THR A 42 5.08 -15.02 -18.80
C THR A 42 4.92 -14.74 -20.29
N MET A 43 4.93 -13.46 -20.69
CA MET A 43 4.72 -13.07 -22.07
C MET A 43 5.92 -13.45 -22.96
N TRP A 44 7.14 -13.37 -22.44
CA TRP A 44 8.32 -13.91 -23.10
C TRP A 44 8.23 -15.42 -23.34
N LEU A 45 7.79 -16.19 -22.32
CA LEU A 45 7.62 -17.63 -22.41
C LEU A 45 6.50 -18.01 -23.40
N THR A 46 5.38 -17.29 -23.39
CA THR A 46 4.29 -17.51 -24.34
C THR A 46 4.75 -17.29 -25.77
N GLN A 47 5.52 -16.23 -26.06
CA GLN A 47 6.07 -16.04 -27.41
C GLN A 47 7.04 -17.13 -27.84
N ARG A 48 7.85 -17.67 -26.91
CA ARG A 48 8.78 -18.77 -27.19
C ARG A 48 8.08 -20.08 -27.53
N ILE A 49 6.98 -20.40 -26.85
CA ILE A 49 6.27 -21.67 -27.00
C ILE A 49 5.31 -21.63 -28.18
N THR A 50 4.59 -20.52 -28.32
CA THR A 50 3.34 -20.51 -29.05
C THR A 50 3.49 -20.07 -30.51
N GLY A 51 4.52 -19.26 -30.83
CA GLY A 51 4.87 -18.85 -32.20
C GLY A 51 3.79 -18.13 -33.02
N SER A 52 2.54 -18.06 -32.54
CA SER A 52 1.36 -17.57 -33.22
C SER A 52 0.41 -16.87 -32.24
N PHE A 53 -0.17 -15.75 -32.67
CA PHE A 53 -1.00 -14.87 -31.84
C PHE A 53 -2.31 -15.53 -31.34
N GLU A 54 -2.89 -16.43 -32.13
CA GLU A 54 -4.17 -17.09 -31.81
C GLU A 54 -4.08 -17.94 -30.54
N GLN A 55 -2.93 -18.55 -30.28
CA GLN A 55 -2.76 -19.45 -29.15
C GLN A 55 -2.25 -18.74 -27.89
N SER A 56 -1.86 -17.46 -27.97
CA SER A 56 -1.51 -16.65 -26.80
C SER A 56 -2.72 -15.97 -26.16
N LEU A 57 -3.87 -15.93 -26.85
CA LEU A 57 -5.14 -15.40 -26.35
C LEU A 57 -5.58 -15.93 -24.98
N PRO A 58 -5.60 -17.26 -24.72
CA PRO A 58 -6.05 -17.79 -23.42
C PRO A 58 -5.11 -17.38 -22.28
N VAL A 59 -3.80 -17.34 -22.54
CA VAL A 59 -2.81 -16.88 -21.54
C VAL A 59 -3.05 -15.41 -21.22
N PHE A 60 -3.27 -14.58 -22.25
CA PHE A 60 -3.60 -13.17 -22.07
C PHE A 60 -4.91 -12.97 -21.28
N GLY A 61 -5.95 -13.75 -21.58
CA GLY A 61 -7.23 -13.70 -20.87
C GLY A 61 -7.09 -13.98 -19.37
N ILE A 62 -6.39 -15.05 -19.00
CA ILE A 62 -6.07 -15.37 -17.60
C ILE A 62 -5.31 -14.20 -16.97
N TRP A 63 -4.37 -13.62 -17.70
CA TRP A 63 -3.57 -12.50 -17.23
C TRP A 63 -4.41 -11.26 -16.92
N VAL A 64 -5.33 -10.89 -17.81
CA VAL A 64 -6.23 -9.76 -17.62
C VAL A 64 -7.11 -9.96 -16.38
N VAL A 65 -7.62 -11.16 -16.16
CA VAL A 65 -8.42 -11.48 -14.95
C VAL A 65 -7.59 -11.28 -13.69
N LEU A 66 -6.35 -11.77 -13.65
CA LEU A 66 -5.45 -11.54 -12.51
C LEU A 66 -5.17 -10.06 -12.28
N LEU A 67 -5.02 -9.28 -13.36
CA LEU A 67 -4.80 -7.84 -13.31
C LEU A 67 -6.02 -7.13 -12.70
N ILE A 68 -7.24 -7.46 -13.13
CA ILE A 68 -8.48 -6.92 -12.57
C ILE A 68 -8.57 -7.21 -11.08
N VAL A 69 -8.33 -8.47 -10.67
CA VAL A 69 -8.35 -8.86 -9.25
C VAL A 69 -7.31 -8.07 -8.45
N ALA A 70 -6.09 -7.92 -8.96
CA ALA A 70 -5.04 -7.15 -8.30
C ALA A 70 -5.42 -5.66 -8.13
N VAL A 71 -6.03 -5.05 -9.14
CA VAL A 71 -6.49 -3.66 -9.08
C VAL A 71 -7.58 -3.48 -8.03
N VAL A 72 -8.60 -4.35 -8.03
CA VAL A 72 -9.68 -4.32 -7.03
C VAL A 72 -9.12 -4.53 -5.61
N PHE A 73 -8.15 -5.43 -5.46
CA PHE A 73 -7.50 -5.71 -4.19
C PHE A 73 -6.70 -4.52 -3.65
N VAL A 74 -6.02 -3.78 -4.53
CA VAL A 74 -5.31 -2.54 -4.18
C VAL A 74 -6.29 -1.41 -3.87
N ALA A 75 -7.35 -1.24 -4.66
CA ALA A 75 -8.36 -0.22 -4.46
C ALA A 75 -9.11 -0.37 -3.13
N SER A 76 -9.27 -1.61 -2.66
CA SER A 76 -9.99 -1.95 -1.42
C SER A 76 -9.20 -1.68 -0.14
N VAL A 77 -8.02 -1.04 -0.20
CA VAL A 77 -7.27 -0.70 1.02
C VAL A 77 -7.86 0.52 1.69
N LYS A 78 -8.33 0.33 2.93
CA LYS A 78 -8.76 1.42 3.80
C LYS A 78 -7.56 2.12 4.42
N CYS A 79 -7.59 3.44 4.45
CA CYS A 79 -6.61 4.24 5.16
C CYS A 79 -6.79 4.07 6.68
N PRO A 80 -5.74 3.77 7.45
CA PRO A 80 -5.85 3.60 8.90
C PRO A 80 -6.25 4.87 9.65
N ARG A 81 -6.04 6.05 9.05
CA ARG A 81 -6.31 7.35 9.69
C ARG A 81 -7.71 7.90 9.40
N CYS A 82 -8.19 7.77 8.16
CA CYS A 82 -9.50 8.32 7.75
C CYS A 82 -10.55 7.24 7.45
N GLY A 83 -10.21 5.95 7.48
CA GLY A 83 -11.14 4.84 7.20
C GLY A 83 -11.56 4.70 5.72
N ASN A 84 -11.36 5.73 4.91
CA ASN A 84 -11.72 5.75 3.48
C ASN A 84 -10.75 4.96 2.60
N PRO A 85 -11.19 4.54 1.39
CA PRO A 85 -10.31 3.89 0.42
C PRO A 85 -9.15 4.81 0.04
N PHE A 86 -7.92 4.28 0.15
CA PHE A 86 -6.69 5.07 0.08
C PHE A 86 -6.44 5.64 -1.32
N HIS A 87 -6.83 4.89 -2.36
CA HIS A 87 -6.57 5.16 -3.77
C HIS A 87 -7.78 5.59 -4.58
N VAL A 88 -8.93 5.75 -3.92
CA VAL A 88 -10.20 6.01 -4.60
C VAL A 88 -10.77 7.35 -4.12
N ASN A 89 -10.84 8.31 -5.04
CA ASN A 89 -11.54 9.58 -4.81
C ASN A 89 -12.33 9.95 -6.07
N GLY A 90 -13.61 9.58 -6.10
CA GLY A 90 -14.44 9.72 -7.29
C GLY A 90 -14.01 8.78 -8.43
N MET A 91 -13.89 9.30 -9.65
CA MET A 91 -13.62 8.51 -10.87
C MET A 91 -12.12 8.19 -11.09
N THR A 92 -11.24 8.72 -10.23
CA THR A 92 -9.79 8.68 -10.43
C THR A 92 -9.13 7.67 -9.48
N MET A 93 -8.79 6.50 -10.00
CA MET A 93 -8.04 5.43 -9.32
C MET A 93 -6.52 5.68 -9.39
N LEU A 94 -6.04 6.83 -8.89
CA LEU A 94 -4.60 7.07 -8.93
C LEU A 94 -3.91 6.33 -7.79
N VAL A 95 -2.95 5.47 -8.15
CA VAL A 95 -2.12 4.73 -7.19
C VAL A 95 -1.05 5.66 -6.58
N LEU A 96 -1.45 6.74 -5.92
CA LEU A 96 -0.57 7.75 -5.32
C LEU A 96 0.09 7.28 -4.01
N ARG A 97 1.24 7.89 -3.69
CA ARG A 97 1.98 7.65 -2.43
C ARG A 97 1.33 8.35 -1.22
N ARG A 98 0.28 9.14 -1.44
CA ARG A 98 -0.49 9.87 -0.42
C ARG A 98 -1.96 9.45 -0.52
N CYS A 99 -2.64 9.38 0.61
CA CYS A 99 -4.09 9.18 0.64
C CYS A 99 -4.79 10.37 -0.01
N LEU A 100 -5.77 10.13 -0.90
CA LEU A 100 -6.50 11.23 -1.54
C LEU A 100 -7.38 12.05 -0.57
N HIS A 101 -7.84 11.43 0.52
CA HIS A 101 -8.74 12.07 1.51
C HIS A 101 -7.98 12.84 2.58
N CYS A 102 -6.98 12.21 3.21
CA CYS A 102 -6.25 12.79 4.34
C CYS A 102 -4.79 13.18 4.01
N GLN A 103 -4.35 13.02 2.77
CA GLN A 103 -2.98 13.28 2.29
C GLN A 103 -1.88 12.56 3.07
N LEU A 104 -2.23 11.55 3.87
CA LEU A 104 -1.29 10.79 4.67
C LEU A 104 -0.30 10.08 3.75
N HIS A 105 0.99 10.37 3.94
CA HIS A 105 2.06 9.75 3.18
C HIS A 105 2.20 8.28 3.59
N VAL A 106 2.47 7.40 2.62
CA VAL A 106 2.63 5.96 2.86
C VAL A 106 3.81 5.60 3.78
N THR A 107 4.73 6.55 4.00
CA THR A 107 5.88 6.44 4.93
C THR A 107 5.78 7.39 6.12
N ALA A 108 4.59 7.93 6.43
CA ALA A 108 4.39 8.81 7.57
C ALA A 108 4.77 8.14 8.91
N ASP A 109 4.71 6.80 8.97
CA ASP A 109 5.19 6.00 10.09
C ASP A 109 6.69 6.17 10.39
N ARG A 110 7.50 6.46 9.38
CA ARG A 110 8.96 6.67 9.54
C ARG A 110 9.29 8.09 9.94
N SER A 111 8.56 9.07 9.40
CA SER A 111 8.79 10.49 9.72
C SER A 111 8.41 10.84 11.16
N ALA A 112 7.35 10.22 11.69
CA ALA A 112 6.94 10.43 13.07
C ALA A 112 7.91 9.79 14.09
N ALA A 113 8.56 8.67 13.74
CA ALA A 113 9.59 8.06 14.58
C ALA A 113 10.87 8.92 14.69
N VAL A 114 11.21 9.66 13.62
CA VAL A 114 12.35 10.60 13.63
C VAL A 114 12.03 11.85 14.45
N ALA A 115 10.77 12.30 14.48
CA ALA A 115 10.37 13.47 15.27
C ALA A 115 10.35 13.21 16.79
N THR A 116 10.07 11.97 17.22
CA THR A 116 10.15 11.58 18.64
C THR A 116 11.59 11.57 19.17
N GLU A 117 12.60 11.47 18.31
CA GLU A 117 14.01 11.47 18.73
C GLU A 117 14.62 12.88 18.78
N SER A 118 13.96 13.89 18.22
CA SER A 118 14.46 15.26 18.18
C SER A 118 13.92 16.16 19.29
N VAL A 119 13.38 15.62 20.39
CA VAL A 119 13.10 16.44 21.59
C VAL A 119 14.45 16.70 22.28
N PRO A 120 15.04 17.91 22.19
CA PRO A 120 16.23 18.21 22.97
C PRO A 120 15.89 18.11 24.46
N PRO A 121 16.78 17.54 25.30
CA PRO A 121 16.53 17.42 26.74
C PRO A 121 16.24 18.81 27.35
N PRO A 122 15.36 18.90 28.37
CA PRO A 122 15.10 20.16 29.05
C PRO A 122 16.43 20.70 29.61
N GLN A 123 16.88 21.81 29.04
CA GLN A 123 18.02 22.58 29.52
C GLN A 123 17.61 23.15 30.88
N LYS A 124 18.23 22.65 31.96
CA LYS A 124 18.18 23.29 33.27
C LYS A 124 19.07 24.53 33.28
#